data_AF-A0A286AEQ2-F1
#
_entry.id   AF-A0A286AEQ2-F1
#
_cell.length_a   1.000
_cell.length_b   1.000
_cell.length_c   1.000
_cell.angle_alpha   90.00
_cell.angle_beta   90.00
_cell.angle_gamma   90.00
#
_symmetry.space_group_name_H-M   'P 1'
#
loop_
_entity.id
_entity.type
_entity.pdbx_description
1 polymer ?
#
loop_
_entity_poly.entity_id
_entity_poly.type
_entity_poly.pdbx_seq_one_letter_code
_entity_poly.pdbx_strand_id
1 'polypeptide(L)'
;MRAIIISKKIFAIKLVICLLSCDTPRLYMLNNSLNDKLTCDGNNFELFFSKSLVNTSEAITIKNLGDDNLKVTKLELNGKALEFEINKQDNVARIGVHSQRFAEKDKIHLVFSINQCRYDKTYAIGRVVKVSK
;
A
#
# COMPACT_ATOMS: atom_id res chain seq x y z
N MET A 1 11.98 14.44 -54.76
CA MET A 1 11.74 14.70 -53.33
C MET A 1 10.25 14.54 -53.06
N ARG A 2 9.84 13.56 -52.25
CA ARG A 2 8.43 13.36 -51.87
C ARG A 2 8.31 13.59 -50.37
N ALA A 3 7.57 14.63 -49.98
CA ALA A 3 7.22 14.91 -48.60
C ALA A 3 6.05 14.00 -48.19
N ILE A 4 6.23 13.23 -47.12
CA ILE A 4 5.17 12.43 -46.51
C ILE A 4 4.58 13.26 -45.37
N ILE A 5 3.35 13.74 -45.57
CA ILE A 5 2.54 14.37 -44.54
C ILE A 5 1.87 13.24 -43.74
N ILE A 6 2.33 13.00 -42.50
CA ILE A 6 1.70 12.02 -41.61
C ILE A 6 0.62 12.73 -40.78
N SER A 7 -0.60 12.23 -40.98
CA SER A 7 -1.88 12.67 -40.43
C SER A 7 -1.99 12.57 -38.90
N LYS A 8 -2.54 13.63 -38.27
CA LYS A 8 -2.81 13.84 -36.84
C LYS A 8 -3.93 12.93 -36.25
N LYS A 9 -3.96 11.62 -36.54
CA LYS A 9 -5.08 10.74 -36.11
C LYS A 9 -4.76 9.66 -35.07
N ILE A 10 -3.59 9.66 -34.43
CA ILE A 10 -3.19 8.56 -33.52
C ILE A 10 -3.19 8.96 -32.02
N PHE A 11 -3.58 10.17 -31.66
CA PHE A 11 -3.41 10.67 -30.28
C PHE A 11 -4.65 10.60 -29.36
N ALA A 12 -5.68 9.84 -29.71
CA ALA A 12 -6.95 9.82 -28.97
C ALA A 12 -7.37 8.46 -28.40
N ILE A 13 -6.52 7.42 -28.46
CA ILE A 13 -6.92 6.05 -28.04
C ILE A 13 -6.29 5.59 -26.72
N LYS A 14 -5.32 6.33 -26.15
CA LYS A 14 -4.77 6.01 -24.81
C LYS A 14 -5.52 6.65 -23.63
N LEU A 15 -6.49 7.54 -23.87
CA LEU A 15 -7.16 8.30 -22.81
C LEU A 15 -8.55 7.77 -22.43
N VAL A 16 -8.97 6.60 -22.94
CA VAL A 16 -10.33 6.06 -22.74
C VAL A 16 -10.32 4.60 -22.25
N ILE A 17 -9.44 4.27 -21.30
CA ILE A 17 -9.53 3.00 -20.55
C ILE A 17 -9.56 3.23 -19.02
N CYS A 18 -9.38 4.46 -18.54
CA CYS A 18 -9.43 4.76 -17.10
C CYS A 18 -10.82 5.21 -16.58
N LEU A 19 -11.87 5.19 -17.42
CA LEU A 19 -13.20 5.71 -17.10
C LEU A 19 -14.25 4.64 -16.72
N LEU A 20 -13.93 3.34 -16.75
CA LEU A 20 -14.90 2.28 -16.47
C LEU A 20 -14.48 1.26 -15.40
N SER A 21 -13.35 1.46 -14.72
CA SER A 21 -12.99 0.65 -13.54
C SER A 21 -12.16 1.45 -12.54
N CYS A 22 -12.64 2.63 -12.13
CA CYS A 22 -12.16 3.26 -10.90
C CYS A 22 -12.66 2.44 -9.69
N ASP A 23 -12.25 1.17 -9.59
CA ASP A 23 -12.33 0.43 -8.35
C ASP A 23 -11.43 1.15 -7.37
N THR A 24 -12.05 1.80 -6.38
CA THR A 24 -11.32 2.51 -5.35
C THR A 24 -10.51 1.52 -4.52
N PRO A 25 -9.28 1.88 -4.10
CA PRO A 25 -8.50 1.03 -3.21
C PRO A 25 -9.32 0.69 -1.97
N ARG A 26 -9.35 -0.60 -1.63
CA ARG A 26 -10.10 -1.09 -0.47
C ARG A 26 -9.16 -1.14 0.73
N LEU A 27 -9.56 -0.52 1.83
CA LEU A 27 -8.81 -0.52 3.08
C LEU A 27 -9.37 -1.56 4.03
N TYR A 28 -8.50 -2.18 4.80
CA TYR A 28 -8.90 -3.00 5.94
C TYR A 28 -9.05 -2.11 7.17
N MET A 29 -10.09 -2.34 7.96
CA MET A 29 -10.09 -1.87 9.34
C MET A 29 -9.05 -2.67 10.14
N LEU A 30 -8.32 -1.99 11.02
CA LEU A 30 -7.24 -2.51 11.87
C LEU A 30 -7.57 -2.10 13.30
N ASN A 31 -7.85 -3.08 14.17
CA ASN A 31 -8.24 -2.79 15.57
C ASN A 31 -9.33 -1.71 15.68
N ASN A 32 -10.33 -1.76 14.79
CA ASN A 32 -11.42 -0.79 14.65
C ASN A 32 -11.06 0.61 14.10
N SER A 33 -9.85 0.81 13.57
CA SER A 33 -9.42 2.04 12.89
C SER A 33 -9.07 1.78 11.42
N LEU A 34 -9.19 2.76 10.53
CA LEU A 34 -8.75 2.60 9.12
C LEU A 34 -7.23 2.76 8.96
N ASN A 35 -6.60 3.43 9.92
CA ASN A 35 -5.16 3.65 9.96
C ASN A 35 -4.64 3.66 11.40
N ASP A 36 -3.35 3.38 11.53
CA ASP A 36 -2.59 3.61 12.75
C ASP A 36 -1.70 4.83 12.54
N LYS A 37 -1.73 5.76 13.50
CA LYS A 37 -0.89 6.95 13.48
C LYS A 37 0.36 6.67 14.30
N LEU A 38 1.51 6.88 13.70
CA LEU A 38 2.80 6.61 14.32
C LEU A 38 3.57 7.92 14.38
N THR A 39 4.29 8.14 15.47
CA THR A 39 5.13 9.32 15.62
C THR A 39 6.56 8.88 15.87
N CYS A 40 7.50 9.45 15.12
CA CYS A 40 8.94 9.27 15.32
C CYS A 40 9.63 10.61 15.10
N ASP A 41 10.52 11.00 16.01
CA ASP A 41 11.35 12.21 15.86
C ASP A 41 10.56 13.49 15.54
N GLY A 42 9.32 13.61 16.04
CA GLY A 42 8.42 14.73 15.77
C GLY A 42 7.63 14.65 14.45
N ASN A 43 7.92 13.67 13.60
CA ASN A 43 7.19 13.38 12.37
C ASN A 43 6.03 12.41 12.61
N ASN A 44 4.95 12.58 11.83
CA ASN A 44 3.75 11.74 11.90
C ASN A 44 3.57 10.93 10.63
N PHE A 45 3.47 9.61 10.80
CA PHE A 45 3.27 8.63 9.74
C PHE A 45 1.89 8.01 9.86
N GLU A 46 1.32 7.65 8.72
CA GLU A 46 0.06 6.91 8.66
C GLU A 46 0.29 5.54 8.08
N LEU A 47 -0.09 4.51 8.83
CA LEU A 47 -0.01 3.13 8.42
C LEU A 47 -1.40 2.59 8.12
N PHE A 48 -1.59 2.02 6.93
CA PHE A 48 -2.86 1.40 6.52
C PHE A 48 -2.61 0.13 5.73
N PHE A 49 -3.58 -0.78 5.82
CA PHE A 49 -3.57 -2.04 5.11
C PHE A 49 -4.58 -1.94 3.98
N SER A 50 -4.18 -2.37 2.80
CA SER A 50 -4.96 -2.19 1.59
C SER A 50 -4.80 -3.38 0.66
N LYS A 51 -5.86 -3.65 -0.10
CA LYS A 51 -5.81 -4.60 -1.20
C LYS A 51 -5.34 -3.90 -2.47
N SER A 52 -4.28 -4.42 -3.10
CA SER A 52 -3.79 -3.89 -4.37
C SER A 52 -4.79 -4.15 -5.50
N LEU A 53 -5.06 -3.11 -6.30
CA LEU A 53 -5.95 -3.16 -7.45
C LEU A 53 -5.34 -3.90 -8.65
N VAL A 54 -4.01 -3.93 -8.76
CA VAL A 54 -3.30 -4.34 -9.98
C VAL A 54 -2.97 -5.84 -10.00
N ASN A 55 -2.74 -6.44 -8.84
CA ASN A 55 -2.08 -7.74 -8.73
C ASN A 55 -2.70 -8.67 -7.69
N THR A 56 -3.85 -8.31 -7.10
CA THR A 56 -4.54 -9.06 -6.03
C THR A 56 -3.72 -9.33 -4.76
N SER A 57 -2.51 -8.77 -4.69
CA SER A 57 -1.63 -8.80 -3.53
C SER A 57 -2.13 -7.81 -2.48
N GLU A 58 -1.92 -8.18 -1.23
CA GLU A 58 -2.18 -7.29 -0.12
C GLU A 58 -0.95 -6.41 0.11
N ALA A 59 -1.19 -5.19 0.57
CA ALA A 59 -0.12 -4.23 0.82
C ALA A 59 -0.35 -3.47 2.12
N ILE A 60 0.74 -3.34 2.88
CA ILE A 60 0.83 -2.43 4.02
C ILE A 60 1.51 -1.18 3.50
N THR A 61 0.89 -0.03 3.70
CA THR A 61 1.40 1.25 3.21
C THR A 61 1.67 2.17 4.39
N ILE A 62 2.81 2.83 4.34
CA ILE A 62 3.22 3.86 5.29
C ILE A 62 3.38 5.16 4.52
N LYS A 63 2.60 6.19 4.88
CA LYS A 63 2.65 7.53 4.30
C LYS A 63 3.50 8.48 5.12
N ASN A 64 3.86 9.60 4.49
CA ASN A 64 4.66 10.70 5.04
C ASN A 64 6.07 10.26 5.41
N LEU A 65 6.62 9.31 4.66
CA LEU A 65 7.95 8.77 4.95
C LEU A 65 9.08 9.73 4.54
N GLY A 66 8.88 10.58 3.52
CA GLY A 66 9.94 11.44 2.99
C GLY A 66 11.24 10.67 2.73
N ASP A 67 12.36 11.22 3.21
CA ASP A 67 13.68 10.59 3.16
C ASP A 67 13.95 9.62 4.34
N ASP A 68 12.95 9.34 5.18
CA ASP A 68 13.14 8.54 6.40
C ASP A 68 13.49 7.07 6.09
N ASN A 69 14.36 6.53 6.95
CA ASN A 69 14.86 5.17 6.77
C ASN A 69 13.91 4.13 7.35
N LEU A 70 12.94 3.68 6.55
CA LEU A 70 12.15 2.48 6.87
C LEU A 70 12.97 1.19 6.65
N LYS A 71 12.96 0.33 7.67
CA LYS A 71 13.38 -1.08 7.61
C LYS A 71 12.28 -1.97 8.19
N VAL A 72 11.91 -3.04 7.50
CA VAL A 72 10.96 -4.05 8.02
C VAL A 72 11.74 -5.29 8.38
N THR A 73 11.67 -5.71 9.63
CA THR A 73 12.42 -6.88 10.13
C THR A 73 11.57 -8.13 10.19
N LYS A 74 10.25 -7.97 10.32
CA LYS A 74 9.35 -9.10 10.53
C LYS A 74 7.95 -8.75 10.03
N LEU A 75 7.36 -9.67 9.30
CA LEU A 75 5.95 -9.65 8.94
C LEU A 75 5.40 -11.07 9.05
N GLU A 76 4.37 -11.24 9.88
CA GLU A 76 3.71 -12.52 10.08
C GLU A 76 2.20 -12.39 9.93
N LEU A 77 1.57 -13.41 9.36
CA LEU A 77 0.13 -13.60 9.34
C LEU A 77 -0.22 -14.81 10.20
N ASN A 78 -1.00 -14.60 11.25
CA ASN A 78 -1.40 -15.65 12.20
C ASN A 78 -0.21 -16.47 12.73
N GLY A 79 0.92 -15.80 12.97
CA GLY A 79 2.17 -16.41 13.44
C GLY A 79 3.03 -17.09 12.36
N LYS A 80 2.63 -17.03 11.08
CA LYS A 80 3.44 -17.52 9.96
C LYS A 80 4.16 -16.37 9.28
N ALA A 81 5.48 -16.50 9.11
CA ALA A 81 6.27 -15.52 8.37
C ALA A 81 5.76 -15.37 6.93
N LEU A 82 5.70 -14.13 6.47
CA LEU A 82 5.34 -13.79 5.10
C LEU A 82 6.56 -13.30 4.34
N GLU A 83 6.63 -13.68 3.07
CA GLU A 83 7.52 -13.03 2.12
C GLU A 83 6.94 -11.69 1.70
N PHE A 84 7.78 -10.66 1.66
CA PHE A 84 7.39 -9.32 1.31
C PHE A 84 8.47 -8.58 0.52
N GLU A 85 8.02 -7.61 -0.25
CA GLU A 85 8.88 -6.64 -0.94
C GLU A 85 8.58 -5.23 -0.42
N ILE A 86 9.62 -4.41 -0.32
CA ILE A 86 9.47 -3.00 0.05
C ILE A 86 9.78 -2.15 -1.17
N ASN A 87 8.82 -1.33 -1.57
CA ASN A 87 9.00 -0.30 -2.58
C ASN A 87 8.78 1.07 -1.93
N LYS A 88 9.75 1.98 -2.10
CA LYS A 88 9.64 3.37 -1.64
C LYS A 88 9.54 4.28 -2.85
N GLN A 89 8.55 5.14 -2.86
CA GLN A 89 8.38 6.17 -3.87
C GLN A 89 7.89 7.46 -3.20
N ASP A 90 8.65 8.53 -3.38
CA ASP A 90 8.40 9.83 -2.79
C ASP A 90 8.16 9.70 -1.26
N ASN A 91 7.01 10.18 -0.78
CA ASN A 91 6.64 10.17 0.63
C ASN A 91 5.91 8.88 1.07
N VAL A 92 5.97 7.81 0.28
CA VAL A 92 5.21 6.58 0.53
C VAL A 92 6.11 5.36 0.46
N ALA A 93 6.03 4.51 1.49
CA ALA A 93 6.55 3.16 1.44
C ALA A 93 5.41 2.15 1.33
N ARG A 94 5.58 1.17 0.45
CA ARG A 94 4.65 0.08 0.23
C ARG A 94 5.36 -1.25 0.50
N ILE A 95 4.82 -2.01 1.44
CA ILE A 95 5.23 -3.36 1.78
C ILE A 95 4.23 -4.29 1.07
N GLY A 96 4.61 -4.83 -0.07
CA GLY A 96 3.81 -5.80 -0.82
C GLY A 96 3.96 -7.19 -0.22
N VAL A 97 2.84 -7.85 0.05
CA VAL A 97 2.82 -9.24 0.53
C VAL A 97 2.63 -10.18 -0.66
N HIS A 98 3.54 -11.15 -0.81
CA HIS A 98 3.47 -12.09 -1.92
C HIS A 98 2.42 -13.18 -1.65
N SER A 99 1.55 -13.41 -2.63
CA SER A 99 0.66 -14.58 -2.74
C SER A 99 -0.28 -14.89 -1.55
N GLN A 100 -0.44 -13.96 -0.61
CA GLN A 100 -1.30 -14.13 0.57
C GLN A 100 -2.36 -13.04 0.62
N ARG A 101 -3.61 -13.45 0.90
CA ARG A 101 -4.72 -12.53 1.16
C ARG A 101 -5.01 -12.44 2.65
N PHE A 102 -5.38 -11.25 3.09
CA PHE A 102 -5.85 -11.01 4.46
C PHE A 102 -7.35 -11.28 4.53
N ALA A 103 -7.75 -12.06 5.50
CA ALA A 103 -9.13 -12.36 5.84
C ALA A 103 -9.55 -11.61 7.11
N GLU A 104 -10.86 -11.40 7.27
CA GLU A 104 -11.41 -10.86 8.52
C GLU A 104 -11.02 -11.77 9.69
N LYS A 105 -10.60 -11.17 10.80
CA LYS A 105 -10.05 -11.78 12.03
C LYS A 105 -8.62 -12.29 11.93
N ASP A 106 -7.96 -12.19 10.76
CA ASP A 106 -6.52 -12.43 10.70
C ASP A 106 -5.76 -11.49 11.62
N LYS A 107 -4.65 -11.98 12.18
CA LYS A 107 -3.72 -11.19 12.98
C LYS A 107 -2.44 -11.00 12.20
N ILE A 108 -2.07 -9.75 11.95
CA ILE A 108 -0.83 -9.39 11.30
C ILE A 108 0.12 -8.80 12.32
N HIS A 109 1.25 -9.47 12.52
CA HIS A 109 2.30 -9.00 13.40
C HIS A 109 3.41 -8.39 12.55
N LEU A 110 3.67 -7.11 12.74
CA LEU A 110 4.59 -6.31 11.93
C LEU A 110 5.61 -5.66 12.86
N VAL A 111 6.88 -5.89 12.56
CA VAL A 111 8.02 -5.26 13.24
C VAL A 111 8.86 -4.51 12.23
N PHE A 112 9.01 -3.21 12.47
CA PHE A 112 9.73 -2.30 11.57
C PHE A 112 10.32 -1.14 12.36
N SER A 113 11.23 -0.42 11.73
CA SER A 113 11.78 0.81 12.25
C SER A 113 11.70 1.92 11.21
N ILE A 114 11.44 3.14 11.65
CA ILE A 114 11.59 4.37 10.87
C ILE A 114 12.66 5.18 11.59
N ASN A 115 13.78 5.44 10.93
CA ASN A 115 14.98 6.01 11.55
C ASN A 115 15.40 5.20 12.80
N GLN A 116 15.29 5.79 13.98
CA GLN A 116 15.62 5.20 15.27
C GLN A 116 14.41 4.67 16.05
N CYS A 117 13.18 4.95 15.60
CA CYS A 117 11.98 4.46 16.27
C CYS A 117 11.64 3.05 15.81
N ARG A 118 11.51 2.13 16.76
CA ARG A 118 11.07 0.75 16.53
C ARG A 118 9.59 0.61 16.86
N TYR A 119 8.87 -0.04 15.96
CA TYR A 119 7.48 -0.42 16.13
C TYR A 119 7.36 -1.94 16.08
N ASP A 120 6.69 -2.49 17.08
CA ASP A 120 6.39 -3.91 17.21
C ASP A 120 4.92 -4.02 17.59
N LYS A 121 4.08 -4.31 16.59
CA LYS A 121 2.62 -4.25 16.76
C LYS A 121 1.93 -5.41 16.06
N THR A 122 0.82 -5.83 16.67
CA THR A 122 -0.11 -6.80 16.10
C THR A 122 -1.43 -6.10 15.76
N TYR A 123 -1.86 -6.24 14.51
CA TYR A 123 -3.09 -5.69 13.98
C TYR A 123 -4.10 -6.82 13.75
N ALA A 124 -5.30 -6.70 14.30
CA ALA A 124 -6.42 -7.55 13.94
C ALA A 124 -7.12 -6.97 12.71
N ILE A 125 -7.20 -7.76 11.64
CA ILE A 125 -7.88 -7.41 10.41
C ILE A 125 -9.38 -7.45 10.65
N GLY A 126 -10.04 -6.32 10.45
CA GLY A 126 -11.48 -6.16 10.46
C GLY A 126 -12.06 -6.15 9.05
N ARG A 127 -13.29 -5.63 8.94
CA ARG A 127 -13.99 -5.56 7.65
C ARG A 127 -13.26 -4.68 6.64
N VAL A 128 -13.40 -5.06 5.38
CA VAL A 128 -12.95 -4.26 4.24
C VAL A 128 -13.93 -3.11 4.02
N VAL A 129 -13.42 -1.88 4.04
CA VAL A 129 -14.20 -0.67 3.79
C VAL A 129 -13.85 -0.12 2.41
N LYS A 130 -14.88 0.13 1.59
CA LYS A 130 -14.71 0.83 0.33
C LYS A 130 -14.52 2.31 0.64
N VAL A 131 -13.38 2.87 0.25
CA VAL A 131 -13.15 4.30 0.35
C VAL A 131 -13.82 4.95 -0.86
N SER A 132 -14.89 5.70 -0.65
CA SER A 132 -15.47 6.55 -1.69
C SER A 132 -14.59 7.79 -1.84
N LYS A 133 -14.24 8.15 -3.07
CA LYS A 133 -13.52 9.39 -3.39
C LYS A 133 -14.42 10.59 -3.14
#